data_AF-A0AAW4KQL7-F1
#
_entry.id   AF-A0AAW4KQL7-F1
#
_cell.length_a   1.000
_cell.length_b   1.000
_cell.length_c   1.000
_cell.angle_alpha   90.00
_cell.angle_beta   90.00
_cell.angle_gamma   90.00
#
_symmetry.space_group_name_H-M   'P 1'
#
loop_
_entity.id
_entity.type
_entity.pdbx_description
1 polymer ?
#
loop_
_entity_poly.entity_id
_entity_poly.type
_entity_poly.pdbx_seq_one_letter_code
_entity_poly.pdbx_strand_id
1 'polypeptide(L)'
;LGRYLLAFTNPVAETPSTMLAMYDADGRWVTLLSDEIIGPHAQVALGSRGDSGWAPHPIKDTVMDVTVHTTINPTKDLTLTDEVAIDGSAPYSCCCSP
;
A
#
# COMPACT_ATOMS: atom_id res chain seq x y z
N LEU A 1 10.83 -6.63 -17.90
CA LEU A 1 9.60 -7.00 -17.15
C LEU A 1 9.43 -6.00 -16.01
N GLY A 2 8.24 -5.40 -15.89
CA GLY A 2 7.98 -4.33 -14.93
C GLY A 2 7.48 -4.83 -13.57
N ARG A 3 7.70 -4.03 -12.53
CA ARG A 3 7.15 -4.21 -11.18
C ARG A 3 6.69 -2.85 -10.64
N TYR A 4 5.73 -2.86 -9.74
CA TYR A 4 5.36 -1.70 -8.94
C TYR A 4 5.67 -1.99 -7.47
N LEU A 5 6.04 -0.94 -6.75
CA LEU A 5 6.19 -0.93 -5.31
C LEU A 5 5.40 0.26 -4.77
N LEU A 6 4.93 0.16 -3.52
CA LEU A 6 4.08 1.18 -2.91
C LEU A 6 4.75 1.73 -1.65
N ALA A 7 4.69 3.05 -1.47
CA ALA A 7 5.00 3.70 -0.19
C ALA A 7 3.74 4.42 0.30
N PHE A 8 3.54 4.39 1.62
CA PHE A 8 2.36 4.97 2.27
C PHE A 8 2.83 6.00 3.30
N THR A 9 2.30 7.21 3.26
CA THR A 9 2.68 8.29 4.18
C THR A 9 1.48 9.10 4.66
N ASN A 10 1.68 9.82 5.77
CA ASN A 10 0.71 10.76 6.34
C ASN A 10 -0.72 10.19 6.55
N PRO A 11 -0.89 8.99 7.15
CA PRO A 11 -2.23 8.49 7.41
C PRO A 11 -2.93 9.35 8.46
N VAL A 12 -4.09 9.87 8.10
CA VAL A 12 -5.03 10.53 9.00
C VAL A 12 -6.32 9.72 8.96
N ALA A 13 -6.77 9.24 10.11
CA ALA A 13 -7.98 8.45 10.25
C ALA A 13 -8.80 8.95 11.45
N GLU A 14 -10.09 8.62 11.49
CA GLU A 14 -10.96 9.01 12.59
C GLU A 14 -10.60 8.32 13.93
N THR A 15 -9.87 7.21 13.85
CA THR A 15 -9.31 6.50 15.01
C THR A 15 -7.78 6.59 15.01
N PRO A 16 -7.12 6.93 16.14
CA PRO A 16 -5.68 6.93 16.24
C PRO A 16 -5.10 5.57 15.83
N SER A 17 -4.27 5.56 14.79
CA SER A 17 -3.81 4.34 14.14
C SER A 17 -2.34 4.42 13.78
N THR A 18 -1.70 3.25 13.74
CA THR A 18 -0.36 3.02 13.21
C THR A 18 -0.48 2.28 11.88
N MET A 19 0.38 2.64 10.93
CA MET A 19 0.50 1.91 9.67
C MET A 19 1.15 0.55 9.92
N LEU A 20 0.53 -0.52 9.43
CA LEU A 20 0.98 -1.89 9.61
C LEU A 20 1.20 -2.57 8.26
N ALA A 21 2.18 -3.45 8.21
CA ALA A 21 2.42 -4.34 7.09
C ALA A 21 2.45 -5.80 7.55
N MET A 22 2.05 -6.68 6.65
CA MET A 22 2.25 -8.12 6.74
C MET A 22 2.90 -8.59 5.44
N TYR A 23 4.16 -9.05 5.54
CA TYR A 23 5.01 -9.38 4.39
C TYR A 23 4.86 -10.83 3.94
N ASP A 24 4.39 -11.69 4.83
CA ASP A 24 4.24 -13.13 4.64
C ASP A 24 2.79 -13.58 4.90
N ALA A 25 2.49 -14.85 4.62
CA ALA A 25 1.19 -15.43 4.88
C ALA A 25 1.01 -15.86 6.35
N ASP A 26 1.97 -15.54 7.23
CA ASP A 26 2.03 -16.06 8.59
C ASP A 26 1.14 -15.28 9.57
N GLY A 27 0.40 -14.28 9.07
CA GLY A 27 -0.55 -13.51 9.87
C GLY A 27 0.10 -12.45 10.77
N ARG A 28 1.42 -12.25 10.67
CA ARG A 28 2.16 -11.41 11.62
C ARG A 28 2.24 -9.96 11.13
N TRP A 29 1.49 -9.10 11.80
CA TRP A 29 1.54 -7.65 11.57
C TRP A 29 2.72 -7.01 12.28
N VAL A 30 3.39 -6.09 11.58
CA VAL A 30 4.43 -5.22 12.12
C VAL A 30 4.17 -3.78 11.72
N THR A 31 4.81 -2.85 12.42
CA THR A 31 4.79 -1.44 12.02
C THR A 31 5.42 -1.28 10.64
N LEU A 32 4.72 -0.58 9.76
CA LEU A 32 5.22 -0.12 8.48
C LEU A 32 5.81 1.29 8.67
N LEU A 33 7.11 1.44 8.42
CA LEU A 33 7.78 2.74 8.54
C LEU A 33 7.48 3.62 7.32
N SER A 34 7.49 4.94 7.51
CA SER A 34 7.11 5.90 6.47
C SER A 34 8.08 5.97 5.28
N ASP A 35 9.32 5.51 5.46
CA ASP A 35 10.36 5.44 4.43
C ASP A 35 10.44 4.06 3.77
N GLU A 36 9.56 3.13 4.16
CA GLU A 36 9.58 1.77 3.67
C GLU A 36 8.72 1.60 2.41
N ILE A 37 9.30 0.89 1.45
CA ILE A 37 8.67 0.59 0.17
C ILE A 37 8.25 -0.88 0.16
N ILE A 38 6.97 -1.10 -0.11
CA ILE A 38 6.31 -2.39 0.01
C ILE A 38 6.12 -3.01 -1.37
N GLY A 39 6.53 -4.28 -1.48
CA GLY A 39 6.42 -5.05 -2.71
C GLY A 39 5.01 -5.60 -2.96
N PRO A 40 4.77 -6.17 -4.14
CA PRO A 40 3.55 -6.92 -4.42
C PRO A 40 3.35 -8.04 -3.39
N HIS A 41 2.09 -8.35 -3.08
CA HIS A 41 1.64 -9.40 -2.14
C HIS A 41 1.71 -9.09 -0.64
N ALA A 42 2.40 -8.03 -0.23
CA ALA A 42 2.31 -7.57 1.14
C ALA A 42 0.95 -6.88 1.38
N GLN A 43 0.41 -7.09 2.58
CA GLN A 43 -0.84 -6.46 3.01
C GLN A 43 -0.52 -5.25 3.88
N VAL A 44 -1.25 -4.16 3.68
CA VAL A 44 -1.10 -2.93 4.45
C VAL A 44 -2.43 -2.60 5.12
N ALA A 45 -2.37 -2.19 6.38
CA ALA A 45 -3.55 -1.85 7.16
C ALA A 45 -3.25 -0.73 8.17
N LEU A 46 -4.30 -0.13 8.70
CA LEU A 46 -4.23 0.73 9.88
C LEU A 46 -4.63 -0.08 11.11
N GLY A 47 -3.88 0.09 12.19
CA GLY A 47 -4.09 -0.72 13.38
C GLY A 47 -3.46 -0.13 14.64
N SER A 48 -3.51 -0.91 15.72
CA SER A 48 -2.96 -0.53 17.01
C SER A 48 -2.32 -1.73 17.70
N ARG A 49 -1.56 -1.47 18.77
CA ARG A 49 -0.90 -2.52 19.55
C ARG A 49 -1.78 -2.89 20.73
N GLY A 50 -2.28 -4.12 20.73
CA GLY A 50 -2.92 -4.75 21.89
C GLY A 50 -1.96 -5.66 22.63
N ASP A 51 -2.49 -6.44 23.57
CA ASP A 51 -1.72 -7.40 24.39
C ASP A 51 -1.09 -8.52 23.56
N SER A 52 -1.75 -8.92 22.47
CA SER A 52 -1.27 -9.95 21.53
C SER A 52 -0.33 -9.41 20.45
N GLY A 53 0.00 -8.11 20.49
CA GLY A 53 0.84 -7.44 19.49
C GLY A 53 0.08 -6.50 18.57
N TRP A 54 0.67 -6.21 17.42
CA TRP A 54 0.05 -5.35 16.40
C TRP A 54 -1.09 -6.09 15.70
N ALA A 55 -2.22 -5.40 15.52
CA ALA A 55 -3.34 -5.93 14.77
C ALA A 55 -4.09 -4.79 14.04
N PRO A 56 -4.60 -5.04 12.83
CA PRO A 56 -5.52 -4.15 12.17
C PRO A 56 -6.79 -3.95 12.99
N HIS A 57 -7.39 -2.77 12.89
CA HIS A 57 -8.73 -2.53 13.40
C HIS A 57 -9.57 -1.79 12.36
N PRO A 58 -10.92 -1.84 12.46
CA PRO A 58 -11.78 -1.15 11.54
C PRO A 58 -11.49 0.36 11.50
N ILE A 59 -11.51 0.92 10.30
CA ILE A 59 -11.43 2.35 10.01
C ILE A 59 -12.55 2.67 9.02
N LYS A 60 -13.29 3.73 9.32
CA LYS A 60 -14.39 4.21 8.48
C LYS A 60 -13.88 5.22 7.45
N ASP A 61 -13.09 6.20 7.88
CA ASP A 61 -12.71 7.36 7.07
C ASP A 61 -11.21 7.63 7.22
N THR A 62 -10.41 7.36 6.18
CA THR A 62 -8.97 7.67 6.18
C THR A 62 -8.51 8.37 4.91
N VAL A 63 -7.53 9.26 5.10
CA VAL A 63 -6.78 9.92 4.04
C VAL A 63 -5.30 9.58 4.26
N MET A 64 -4.61 9.21 3.19
CA MET A 64 -3.17 8.98 3.20
C MET A 64 -2.60 9.26 1.82
N ASP A 65 -1.30 9.51 1.77
CA ASP A 65 -0.57 9.63 0.52
C ASP A 65 -0.05 8.25 0.11
N VAL A 66 -0.25 7.88 -1.15
CA VAL A 66 0.26 6.63 -1.73
C VAL A 66 1.17 6.98 -2.90
N THR A 67 2.45 6.62 -2.79
CA THR A 67 3.44 6.78 -3.86
C THR A 67 3.65 5.45 -4.58
N VAL A 68 3.47 5.44 -5.90
CA VAL A 68 3.72 4.26 -6.74
C VAL A 68 5.10 4.38 -7.37
N HIS A 69 6.00 3.47 -7.00
CA HIS A 69 7.32 3.34 -7.60
C HIS A 69 7.28 2.25 -8.68
N THR A 70 7.33 2.66 -9.94
CA THR A 70 7.42 1.71 -11.06
C THR A 70 8.89 1.42 -11.37
N THR A 71 9.18 0.15 -11.63
CA THR A 71 10.51 -0.31 -12.06
C THR A 71 10.33 -1.16 -13.31
N ILE A 72 11.13 -0.90 -14.34
CA ILE A 72 11.13 -1.68 -15.57
C ILE A 72 12.53 -2.26 -15.73
N ASN A 73 12.66 -3.59 -15.62
CA ASN A 73 13.94 -4.20 -15.91
C ASN A 73 14.27 -4.03 -17.39
N PRO A 74 15.52 -3.61 -17.73
CA PRO A 74 15.95 -3.48 -19.12
C PRO A 74 15.80 -4.83 -19.81
N THR A 75 15.06 -4.83 -20.92
CA THR A 75 14.93 -5.95 -21.84
C THR A 75 15.42 -5.50 -23.19
N LYS A 76 16.22 -6.33 -23.87
CA LYS A 76 17.03 -5.99 -25.05
C LYS A 76 16.25 -5.33 -26.20
N ASP A 77 14.92 -5.50 -26.22
CA ASP A 77 14.02 -5.07 -27.30
C ASP A 77 12.85 -4.19 -26.81
N LEU A 78 12.90 -3.63 -25.60
CA LEU A 78 11.84 -2.74 -25.11
C LEU A 78 12.17 -1.28 -25.43
N THR A 79 11.62 -0.79 -26.54
CA THR A 79 11.57 0.64 -26.86
C THR A 79 10.31 1.23 -26.24
N LEU A 80 10.44 2.13 -25.26
CA LEU A 80 9.33 2.89 -24.69
C LEU A 80 8.96 4.02 -25.67
N THR A 81 8.02 3.77 -26.57
CA THR A 81 7.52 4.79 -27.52
C THR A 81 6.27 5.52 -27.02
N ASP A 82 5.54 4.93 -26.07
CA ASP A 82 4.26 5.44 -25.58
C ASP A 82 4.24 5.45 -24.05
N GLU A 83 4.57 6.61 -23.48
CA GLU A 83 4.34 6.88 -22.06
C GLU A 83 2.94 7.52 -21.93
N VAL A 84 2.00 6.79 -21.32
CA VAL A 84 0.70 7.34 -20.93
C VAL A 84 0.85 7.89 -19.52
N ALA A 85 0.63 9.19 -19.35
CA ALA A 85 0.60 9.80 -18.03
C ALA A 85 -0.50 9.15 -17.18
N ILE A 86 -0.13 8.69 -15.98
CA ILE A 86 -1.12 8.26 -14.98
C ILE A 86 -1.78 9.54 -14.50
N ASP A 87 -3.01 9.81 -14.97
CA ASP A 87 -3.84 10.81 -14.32
C ASP A 87 -4.14 10.29 -12.91
N GLY A 88 -3.92 11.12 -11.90
CA GLY A 88 -3.98 10.71 -10.49
C GLY A 88 -5.39 10.40 -9.97
N SER A 89 -6.36 10.11 -10.83
CA SER A 89 -7.70 9.70 -10.43
C SER A 89 -7.84 8.18 -10.50
N ALA A 90 -7.49 7.50 -9.41
CA ALA A 90 -7.96 6.14 -9.20
C ALA A 90 -9.37 6.21 -8.59
N PRO A 91 -10.46 5.94 -9.34
CA PRO A 91 -11.76 5.76 -8.72
C PRO A 91 -11.71 4.49 -7.86
N TYR A 92 -11.67 4.68 -6.53
CA TYR A 92 -11.86 3.60 -5.57
C TYR A 92 -13.33 3.15 -5.66
N SER A 93 -13.57 2.04 -6.36
CA SER A 93 -14.86 1.36 -6.37
C SER A 93 -14.75 0.13 -5.48
N CYS A 94 -15.08 0.26 -4.19
CA CYS A 94 -15.37 -0.90 -3.35
C CYS A 94 -16.75 -1.44 -3.78
N CYS A 95 -16.75 -2.54 -4.54
CA CYS A 95 -17.97 -3.25 -4.87
C CYS A 95 -18.51 -3.95 -3.61
N CYS A 96 -19.49 -3.34 -2.95
CA CYS A 96 -20.48 -4.09 -2.19
C CYS A 96 -21.42 -4.76 -3.20
N SER A 97 -21.35 -6.09 -3.33
CA SER A 97 -22.43 -6.84 -3.98
C SER A 97 -23.65 -6.90 -3.06
N PRO A 98 -24.87 -6.88 -3.63
CA PRO A 98 -26.14 -6.85 -2.91
C PRO A 98 -26.45 -8.14 -2.14
#